data_AF-A0A378SYH1-F1
#
_entry.id   AF-A0A378SYH1-F1
#
_cell.length_a   1.000
_cell.length_b   1.000
_cell.length_c   1.000
_cell.angle_alpha   90.00
_cell.angle_beta   90.00
_cell.angle_gamma   90.00
#
_symmetry.space_group_name_H-M   'P 1'
#
loop_
_entity.id
_entity.type
_entity.pdbx_description
1 polymer ?
#
loop_
_entity_poly.entity_id
_entity_poly.type
_entity_poly.pdbx_seq_one_letter_code
_entity_poly.pdbx_strand_id
1 'polypeptide(L)'
;MPELIGLTASCDVVLDEADHQLVAADLARATDPLTRNKLEILAKLGNASAPLTRPRIRLAYRLTPQRVLGEQRVTGIEFGITGTDDVCTLDAGLVLTSIGYRGKAIADLPFDDDAAVVPNDAGRVRDTPGAYVAGWIKRGPTGFIGTNKSCAAQTVHQLVDDYNAGVLTDPVHKQAALEKLVRTRQPAMVDAAGWQAIDAAEIARGGEDRPRDKFTSVDEMVAVAATAPKPTIRQRVLAGLR
;
A
#
# COMPACT_ATOMS: atom_id res chain seq x y z
N MET A 1 9.92 -17.88 4.37
CA MET A 1 9.88 -16.47 3.95
C MET A 1 10.47 -16.40 2.56
N PRO A 2 9.65 -16.60 1.52
CA PRO A 2 10.11 -16.66 0.12
C PRO A 2 10.95 -15.44 -0.29
N GLU A 3 10.64 -14.28 0.27
CA GLU A 3 11.27 -13.00 -0.01
C GLU A 3 12.73 -12.95 0.47
N LEU A 4 13.00 -13.38 1.71
CA LEU A 4 14.37 -13.43 2.24
C LEU A 4 15.22 -14.48 1.52
N ILE A 5 14.62 -15.62 1.18
CA ILE A 5 15.30 -16.65 0.37
C ILE A 5 15.69 -16.07 -1.00
N GLY A 6 14.75 -15.37 -1.66
CA GLY A 6 15.03 -14.68 -2.92
C GLY A 6 16.14 -13.64 -2.82
N LEU A 7 16.18 -12.86 -1.72
CA LEU A 7 17.24 -11.86 -1.48
C LEU A 7 18.62 -12.51 -1.36
N THR A 8 18.74 -13.62 -0.63
CA THR A 8 20.04 -14.28 -0.41
C THR A 8 20.70 -14.81 -1.69
N ALA A 9 19.93 -14.97 -2.78
CA ALA A 9 20.45 -15.36 -4.08
C ALA A 9 21.25 -14.25 -4.78
N SER A 10 20.95 -12.97 -4.51
CA SER A 10 21.59 -11.82 -5.19
C SER A 10 22.44 -10.94 -4.27
N CYS A 11 22.24 -11.01 -2.96
CA CYS A 11 22.96 -10.21 -1.97
C CYS A 11 23.30 -11.00 -0.71
N ASP A 12 24.31 -10.54 0.04
CA ASP A 12 24.58 -11.04 1.38
C ASP A 12 23.57 -10.45 2.36
N VAL A 13 22.79 -11.29 3.03
CA VAL A 13 21.96 -10.84 4.17
C VAL A 13 22.64 -11.26 5.46
N VAL A 14 22.93 -10.30 6.33
CA VAL A 14 23.77 -10.50 7.52
C VAL A 14 23.19 -9.85 8.77
N LEU A 15 23.68 -10.31 9.91
CA LEU A 15 23.50 -9.71 11.22
C LEU A 15 24.87 -9.34 11.82
N ASP A 16 24.90 -8.37 12.73
CA ASP A 16 26.06 -8.19 13.61
C ASP A 16 26.03 -9.22 14.74
N GLU A 17 27.14 -9.35 15.47
CA GLU A 17 27.25 -10.24 16.61
C GLU A 17 26.16 -9.99 17.68
N ALA A 18 25.90 -8.71 18.01
CA ALA A 18 24.86 -8.35 18.97
C ALA A 18 23.45 -8.74 18.47
N ASP A 19 23.19 -8.58 17.18
CA ASP A 19 21.91 -8.95 16.57
C ASP A 19 21.72 -10.48 16.53
N HIS A 20 22.80 -11.25 16.31
CA HIS A 20 22.80 -12.71 16.44
C HIS A 20 22.43 -13.16 17.85
N GLN A 21 22.98 -12.51 18.87
CA GLN A 21 22.66 -12.81 20.27
C GLN A 21 21.19 -12.52 20.61
N LEU A 22 20.62 -11.43 20.07
CA LEU A 22 19.19 -11.14 20.20
C LEU A 22 18.33 -12.24 19.57
N VAL A 23 18.65 -12.63 18.33
CA VAL A 23 17.92 -13.69 17.62
C VAL A 23 18.01 -15.03 18.38
N ALA A 24 19.19 -15.39 18.90
CA ALA A 24 19.37 -16.62 19.68
C ALA A 24 18.55 -16.60 20.99
N ALA A 25 18.53 -15.46 21.69
CA ALA A 25 17.76 -15.29 22.92
C ALA A 25 16.24 -15.39 22.67
N ASP A 26 15.75 -14.79 21.60
CA ASP A 26 14.33 -14.87 21.23
C ASP A 26 13.95 -16.26 20.72
N LEU A 27 14.83 -16.93 19.96
CA LEU A 27 14.62 -18.30 19.47
C LEU A 27 14.48 -19.31 20.61
N ALA A 28 15.25 -19.12 21.69
CA ALA A 28 15.17 -19.96 22.89
C ALA A 28 13.82 -19.85 23.62
N ARG A 29 13.10 -18.74 23.45
CA ARG A 29 11.82 -18.45 24.13
C ARG A 29 10.59 -18.58 23.23
N ALA A 30 10.78 -18.54 21.91
CA ALA A 30 9.69 -18.54 20.95
C ALA A 30 8.90 -19.86 20.97
N THR A 31 7.60 -19.77 21.27
CA THR A 31 6.64 -20.89 21.26
C THR A 31 5.77 -20.91 20.01
N ASP A 32 5.47 -19.76 19.42
CA ASP A 32 4.72 -19.65 18.17
C ASP A 32 5.52 -20.24 16.99
N PRO A 33 5.00 -21.27 16.28
CA PRO A 33 5.72 -21.93 15.20
C PRO A 33 6.16 -20.98 14.08
N LEU A 34 5.33 -19.99 13.72
CA LEU A 34 5.66 -19.05 12.65
C LEU A 34 6.82 -18.13 13.03
N THR A 35 6.79 -17.60 14.25
CA THR A 35 7.85 -16.76 14.82
C THR A 35 9.13 -17.55 14.97
N ARG A 36 9.05 -18.77 15.50
CA ARG A 36 10.20 -19.68 15.62
C ARG A 36 10.86 -19.95 14.27
N ASN A 37 10.07 -20.30 13.25
CA ASN A 37 10.59 -20.54 11.89
C ASN A 37 11.33 -19.32 11.32
N LYS A 38 10.85 -18.09 11.59
CA LYS A 38 11.56 -16.86 11.17
C LYS A 38 12.90 -16.72 11.89
N LEU A 39 12.92 -16.92 13.20
CA LEU A 39 14.13 -16.82 14.02
C LEU A 39 15.17 -17.89 13.63
N GLU A 40 14.74 -19.11 13.31
CA GLU A 40 15.63 -20.18 12.81
C GLU A 40 16.26 -19.82 11.45
N ILE A 41 15.57 -19.06 10.60
CA ILE A 41 16.14 -18.54 9.35
C ILE A 41 17.14 -17.43 9.65
N LEU A 42 16.78 -16.47 10.53
CA LEU A 42 17.65 -15.36 10.92
C LEU A 42 18.94 -15.84 11.58
N ALA A 43 18.87 -16.87 12.43
CA ALA A 43 20.03 -17.45 13.11
C ALA A 43 21.06 -18.08 12.16
N LYS A 44 20.68 -18.36 10.91
CA LYS A 44 21.55 -18.93 9.87
C LYS A 44 22.20 -17.87 8.97
N LEU A 45 21.90 -16.58 9.18
CA LEU A 45 22.47 -15.50 8.38
C LEU A 45 23.96 -15.30 8.69
N GLY A 46 24.70 -14.72 7.74
CA GLY A 46 26.12 -14.42 7.91
C GLY A 46 26.39 -13.33 8.95
N ASN A 47 27.67 -13.16 9.32
CA ASN A 47 28.11 -12.09 10.20
C ASN A 47 28.63 -10.88 9.38
N ALA A 48 28.24 -9.66 9.74
CA ALA A 48 28.65 -8.47 8.98
C ALA A 48 30.16 -8.15 9.09
N SER A 49 30.89 -8.75 10.02
CA SER A 49 32.36 -8.65 10.09
C SER A 49 33.07 -9.35 8.93
N ALA A 50 32.37 -10.23 8.19
CA ALA A 50 32.92 -10.85 7.00
C ALA A 50 33.23 -9.82 5.89
N PRO A 51 34.26 -10.04 5.05
CA PRO A 51 34.57 -9.17 3.91
C PRO A 51 33.38 -8.97 2.97
N LEU A 52 33.23 -7.76 2.42
CA LEU A 52 32.23 -7.44 1.40
C LEU A 52 32.65 -8.01 0.05
N THR A 53 31.90 -8.98 -0.48
CA THR A 53 32.17 -9.60 -1.79
C THR A 53 31.09 -9.31 -2.83
N ARG A 54 29.90 -8.87 -2.38
CA ARG A 54 28.71 -8.50 -3.19
C ARG A 54 27.85 -7.49 -2.41
N PRO A 55 26.77 -6.93 -2.99
CA PRO A 55 25.86 -6.07 -2.26
C PRO A 55 25.36 -6.74 -0.97
N ARG A 56 25.25 -5.97 0.11
CA ARG A 56 24.92 -6.47 1.45
C ARG A 56 23.70 -5.77 2.01
N ILE A 57 22.81 -6.55 2.61
CA ILE A 57 21.71 -6.08 3.46
C ILE A 57 22.03 -6.51 4.89
N ARG A 58 22.23 -5.54 5.77
CA ARG A 58 22.30 -5.80 7.21
C ARG A 58 20.92 -5.59 7.81
N LEU A 59 20.42 -6.57 8.55
CA LEU A 59 19.25 -6.39 9.42
C LEU A 59 19.78 -5.99 10.80
N ALA A 60 19.44 -4.78 11.25
CA ALA A 60 19.84 -4.26 12.56
C ALA A 60 18.61 -4.06 13.44
N TYR A 61 18.65 -4.54 14.67
CA TYR A 61 17.54 -4.49 15.61
C TYR A 61 17.83 -3.52 16.76
N ARG A 62 16.77 -3.12 17.49
CA ARG A 62 16.86 -2.19 18.63
C ARG A 62 17.50 -0.83 18.32
N LEU A 63 17.29 -0.35 17.09
CA LEU A 63 17.70 0.98 16.67
C LEU A 63 16.45 1.80 16.38
N THR A 64 16.24 2.88 17.13
CA THR A 64 15.13 3.83 16.93
C THR A 64 15.67 5.09 16.26
N PRO A 65 15.21 5.45 15.04
CA PRO A 65 15.76 6.60 14.33
C PRO A 65 15.46 7.90 15.10
N GLN A 66 16.49 8.70 15.35
CA GLN A 66 16.38 9.97 16.07
C GLN A 66 16.56 11.17 15.15
N ARG A 67 17.56 11.12 14.26
CA ARG A 67 17.91 12.29 13.43
C ARG A 67 18.56 11.89 12.12
N VAL A 68 18.08 12.45 11.01
CA VAL A 68 18.77 12.37 9.71
C VAL A 68 19.87 13.43 9.68
N LEU A 69 21.06 13.05 9.27
CA LEU A 69 22.25 13.91 9.25
C LEU A 69 22.50 14.50 7.85
N GLY A 70 23.15 15.66 7.83
CA GLY A 70 23.52 16.40 6.62
C GLY A 70 22.60 17.60 6.37
N GLU A 71 23.16 18.66 5.79
CA GLU A 71 22.43 19.93 5.58
C GLU A 71 21.64 19.93 4.27
N GLN A 72 22.33 19.64 3.16
CA GLN A 72 21.74 19.68 1.80
C GLN A 72 21.32 18.30 1.30
N ARG A 73 21.94 17.24 1.83
CA ARG A 73 21.66 15.85 1.48
C ARG A 73 21.94 14.97 2.69
N VAL A 74 21.34 13.78 2.69
CA VAL A 74 21.62 12.75 3.68
C VAL A 74 23.09 12.38 3.64
N THR A 75 23.74 12.42 4.81
CA THR A 75 25.10 11.88 5.01
C THR A 75 25.12 10.73 6.03
N GLY A 76 24.05 10.59 6.80
CA GLY A 76 23.91 9.54 7.79
C GLY A 76 22.60 9.63 8.54
N ILE A 77 22.44 8.74 9.49
CA ILE A 77 21.30 8.70 10.41
C ILE A 77 21.79 8.31 11.79
N GLU A 78 21.34 9.07 12.78
CA GLU A 78 21.54 8.85 14.20
C GLU A 78 20.37 8.03 14.73
N PHE A 79 20.70 6.94 15.41
CA PHE A 79 19.76 6.05 16.09
C PHE A 79 20.03 6.06 17.58
N GLY A 80 18.95 6.05 18.38
CA GLY A 80 19.02 5.66 19.77
C GLY A 80 19.00 4.14 19.90
N ILE A 81 19.81 3.58 20.78
CA ILE A 81 19.80 2.16 21.10
C ILE A 81 18.63 1.90 22.04
N THR A 82 17.62 1.17 21.56
CA THR A 82 16.36 0.96 22.26
C THR A 82 16.59 0.30 23.62
N GLY A 83 16.10 0.96 24.68
CA GLY A 83 16.23 0.50 26.07
C GLY A 83 17.49 0.99 26.78
N THR A 84 18.23 1.92 26.17
CA THR A 84 19.42 2.57 26.74
C THR A 84 19.40 4.07 26.42
N ASP A 85 20.32 4.83 27.01
CA ASP A 85 20.55 6.25 26.68
C ASP A 85 21.63 6.43 25.58
N ASP A 86 22.16 5.32 25.06
CA ASP A 86 23.24 5.33 24.08
C ASP A 86 22.71 5.62 22.67
N VAL A 87 23.57 6.25 21.86
CA VAL A 87 23.30 6.57 20.46
C VAL A 87 24.37 5.98 19.54
N CYS A 88 23.99 5.66 18.31
CA CYS A 88 24.92 5.28 17.26
C CYS A 88 24.59 5.99 15.94
N THR A 89 25.61 6.21 15.13
CA THR A 89 25.48 6.86 13.82
C THR A 89 25.84 5.86 12.73
N LEU A 90 25.00 5.79 11.70
CA LEU A 90 25.28 5.05 10.47
C LEU A 90 25.45 6.02 9.31
N ASP A 91 26.55 5.90 8.59
CA ASP A 91 26.76 6.63 7.34
C ASP A 91 25.76 6.15 6.28
N ALA A 92 25.10 7.08 5.61
CA ALA A 92 24.06 6.79 4.64
C ALA A 92 23.94 7.91 3.60
N GLY A 93 23.82 7.54 2.32
CA GLY A 93 23.50 8.50 1.24
C GLY A 93 22.01 8.59 0.92
N LEU A 94 21.19 7.69 1.46
CA LEU A 94 19.75 7.61 1.23
C LEU A 94 19.07 7.01 2.46
N VAL A 95 17.95 7.62 2.88
CA VAL A 95 17.07 7.10 3.92
C VAL A 95 15.69 6.88 3.31
N LEU A 96 15.17 5.66 3.44
CA LEU A 96 13.82 5.29 3.00
C LEU A 96 13.01 4.84 4.21
N THR A 97 11.88 5.48 4.47
CA THR A 97 10.99 5.11 5.58
C THR A 97 9.98 4.07 5.11
N SER A 98 10.00 2.89 5.73
CA SER A 98 9.01 1.81 5.50
C SER A 98 8.32 1.43 6.82
N ILE A 99 7.71 2.43 7.47
CA ILE A 99 7.11 2.34 8.81
C ILE A 99 5.56 2.32 8.80
N GLY A 100 5.00 1.93 7.65
CA GLY A 100 3.55 1.90 7.41
C GLY A 100 3.04 3.10 6.61
N TYR A 101 1.77 3.00 6.20
CA TYR A 101 1.06 4.06 5.49
C TYR A 101 0.06 4.75 6.42
N ARG A 102 -0.42 5.94 6.04
CA ARG A 102 -1.45 6.66 6.80
C ARG A 102 -2.60 7.02 5.87
N GLY A 103 -3.84 6.79 6.32
CA GLY A 103 -5.02 7.29 5.61
C GLY A 103 -5.01 8.81 5.52
N LYS A 104 -5.70 9.35 4.53
CA LYS A 104 -5.97 10.79 4.42
C LYS A 104 -7.46 11.02 4.56
N ALA A 105 -7.84 12.09 5.25
CA ALA A 105 -9.22 12.51 5.35
C ALA A 105 -9.82 12.72 3.95
N ILE A 106 -11.04 12.24 3.77
CA ILE A 106 -11.85 12.44 2.57
C ILE A 106 -12.91 13.46 2.93
N ALA A 107 -13.12 14.47 2.09
CA ALA A 107 -14.15 15.47 2.30
C ALA A 107 -15.51 14.79 2.55
N ASP A 108 -16.28 15.37 3.47
CA ASP A 108 -17.62 14.92 3.86
C ASP A 108 -17.69 13.55 4.58
N LEU A 109 -16.55 12.96 4.96
CA LEU A 109 -16.48 11.79 5.86
C LEU A 109 -15.80 12.15 7.19
N PRO A 110 -16.22 11.57 8.32
CA PRO A 110 -15.48 11.66 9.56
C PRO A 110 -14.12 10.96 9.43
N PHE A 111 -13.14 11.42 10.19
CA PHE A 111 -11.79 10.87 10.19
C PHE A 111 -11.25 10.80 11.61
N ASP A 112 -10.72 9.64 11.98
CA ASP A 112 -9.94 9.46 13.19
C ASP A 112 -8.48 9.72 12.82
N ASP A 113 -7.96 10.88 13.23
CA ASP A 113 -6.58 11.25 12.90
C ASP A 113 -5.57 10.29 13.52
N ASP A 114 -5.78 9.84 14.76
CA ASP A 114 -4.84 8.99 15.49
C ASP A 114 -4.75 7.59 14.88
N ALA A 115 -5.90 6.96 14.61
CA ALA A 115 -5.96 5.67 13.94
C ALA A 115 -5.77 5.77 12.42
N ALA A 116 -5.89 6.98 11.85
CA ALA A 116 -5.81 7.30 10.44
C ALA A 116 -6.77 6.50 9.54
N VAL A 117 -8.01 6.36 10.00
CA VAL A 117 -9.09 5.62 9.34
C VAL A 117 -10.38 6.43 9.36
N VAL A 118 -11.36 6.03 8.55
CA VAL A 118 -12.74 6.53 8.66
C VAL A 118 -13.45 5.72 9.76
N PRO A 119 -13.93 6.37 10.84
CA PRO A 119 -14.67 5.71 11.91
C PRO A 119 -15.89 4.97 11.37
N ASN A 120 -16.00 3.69 11.70
CA ASN A 120 -17.06 2.84 11.19
C ASN A 120 -17.49 1.75 12.18
N ASP A 121 -18.67 1.17 11.94
CA ASP A 121 -19.15 -0.06 12.56
C ASP A 121 -19.38 -1.12 11.49
N ALA A 122 -18.55 -2.17 11.51
CA ALA A 122 -18.51 -3.24 10.50
C ALA A 122 -18.46 -2.77 9.03
N GLY A 123 -18.09 -1.51 8.77
CA GLY A 123 -18.06 -0.90 7.44
C GLY A 123 -19.08 0.23 7.22
N ARG A 124 -20.10 0.40 8.08
CA ARG A 124 -20.98 1.58 8.07
C ARG A 124 -20.24 2.77 8.66
N VAL A 125 -20.15 3.88 7.95
CA VAL A 125 -19.49 5.08 8.48
C VAL A 125 -20.34 5.66 9.61
N ARG A 126 -19.70 5.97 10.75
CA ARG A 126 -20.41 6.59 11.89
C ARG A 126 -20.91 7.97 11.52
N ASP A 127 -22.10 8.34 11.97
CA ASP A 127 -22.71 9.65 11.76
C ASP A 127 -22.87 10.06 10.28
N THR A 128 -22.75 9.11 9.34
CA THR A 128 -22.93 9.35 7.89
C THR A 128 -23.75 8.22 7.26
N PRO A 129 -25.09 8.20 7.45
CA PRO A 129 -25.96 7.17 6.90
C PRO A 129 -25.81 7.03 5.37
N GLY A 130 -25.76 5.79 4.89
CA GLY A 130 -25.57 5.49 3.46
C GLY A 130 -24.11 5.54 2.99
N ALA A 131 -23.16 5.93 3.83
CA ALA A 131 -21.73 5.84 3.52
C ALA A 131 -21.10 4.57 4.12
N TYR A 132 -20.22 3.93 3.34
CA TYR A 132 -19.56 2.69 3.70
C TYR A 132 -18.08 2.73 3.36
N VAL A 133 -17.28 2.02 4.16
CA VAL A 133 -15.83 1.89 3.95
C VAL A 133 -15.41 0.42 3.95
N ALA A 134 -14.34 0.14 3.20
CA ALA A 134 -13.71 -1.18 3.12
C ALA A 134 -12.19 -1.04 2.95
N GLY A 135 -11.45 -2.14 3.12
CA GLY A 135 -10.00 -2.14 2.94
C GLY A 135 -9.24 -1.36 4.03
N TRP A 136 -8.15 -0.70 3.65
CA TRP A 136 -7.26 -0.02 4.60
C TRP A 136 -7.87 1.22 5.25
N ILE A 137 -8.68 1.99 4.54
CA ILE A 137 -9.34 3.17 5.15
C ILE A 137 -10.36 2.77 6.24
N LYS A 138 -10.79 1.50 6.27
CA LYS A 138 -11.65 0.91 7.32
C LYS A 138 -10.87 0.34 8.51
N ARG A 139 -9.71 -0.29 8.28
CA ARG A 139 -9.00 -1.16 9.27
C ARG A 139 -7.56 -0.73 9.58
N GLY A 140 -7.05 0.29 8.91
CA GLY A 140 -5.63 0.61 8.88
C GLY A 140 -4.85 -0.19 7.83
N PRO A 141 -3.58 0.18 7.59
CA PRO A 141 -2.73 -0.29 6.49
C PRO A 141 -2.10 -1.67 6.76
N THR A 142 -2.89 -2.64 7.22
CA THR A 142 -2.40 -3.98 7.60
C THR A 142 -3.16 -5.09 6.88
N GLY A 143 -2.46 -6.20 6.67
CA GLY A 143 -2.94 -7.36 5.93
C GLY A 143 -2.54 -7.34 4.45
N PHE A 144 -2.73 -8.48 3.79
CA PHE A 144 -2.42 -8.67 2.39
C PHE A 144 -3.67 -8.49 1.52
N ILE A 145 -3.53 -8.61 0.19
CA ILE A 145 -4.63 -8.41 -0.77
C ILE A 145 -5.86 -9.26 -0.42
N GLY A 146 -5.68 -10.50 0.03
CA GLY A 146 -6.78 -11.39 0.41
C GLY A 146 -7.54 -10.94 1.67
N THR A 147 -6.87 -10.28 2.62
CA THR A 147 -7.54 -9.70 3.81
C THR A 147 -8.54 -8.61 3.41
N ASN A 148 -8.30 -7.91 2.29
CA ASN A 148 -9.24 -6.91 1.80
C ASN A 148 -10.51 -7.54 1.20
N LYS A 149 -10.44 -8.76 0.66
CA LYS A 149 -11.60 -9.46 0.11
C LYS A 149 -12.64 -9.77 1.19
N SER A 150 -12.24 -10.36 2.30
CA SER A 150 -13.15 -10.66 3.42
C SER A 150 -13.66 -9.38 4.09
N CYS A 151 -12.80 -8.37 4.25
CA CYS A 151 -13.18 -7.05 4.75
C CYS A 151 -14.28 -6.40 3.89
N ALA A 152 -14.12 -6.42 2.57
CA ALA A 152 -15.10 -5.86 1.63
C ALA A 152 -16.42 -6.64 1.66
N ALA A 153 -16.36 -7.98 1.71
CA ALA A 153 -17.57 -8.81 1.80
C ALA A 153 -18.41 -8.48 3.04
N GLN A 154 -17.77 -8.26 4.20
CA GLN A 154 -18.47 -7.83 5.41
C GLN A 154 -19.19 -6.48 5.20
N THR A 155 -18.51 -5.50 4.61
CA THR A 155 -19.10 -4.18 4.33
C THR A 155 -20.28 -4.31 3.35
N VAL A 156 -20.15 -5.14 2.31
CA VAL A 156 -21.23 -5.38 1.35
C VAL A 156 -22.45 -6.02 2.02
N HIS A 157 -22.25 -6.95 2.96
CA HIS A 157 -23.38 -7.50 3.74
C HIS A 157 -24.10 -6.40 4.52
N GLN A 158 -23.38 -5.50 5.19
CA GLN A 158 -24.01 -4.38 5.90
C GLN A 158 -24.81 -3.47 4.96
N LEU A 159 -24.29 -3.19 3.76
CA LEU A 159 -24.99 -2.42 2.74
C LEU A 159 -26.28 -3.10 2.28
N VAL A 160 -26.23 -4.41 2.05
CA VAL A 160 -27.40 -5.20 1.63
C VAL A 160 -28.44 -5.29 2.74
N ASP A 161 -28.00 -5.45 4.00
CA ASP A 161 -28.89 -5.47 5.15
C ASP A 161 -29.64 -4.13 5.30
N ASP A 162 -28.93 -3.01 5.16
CA ASP A 162 -29.52 -1.67 5.22
C ASP A 162 -30.50 -1.41 4.06
N TYR A 163 -30.15 -1.89 2.86
CA TYR A 163 -31.07 -1.84 1.73
C TYR A 163 -32.35 -2.63 1.99
N ASN A 164 -32.24 -3.87 2.45
CA ASN A 164 -33.38 -4.75 2.73
C ASN A 164 -34.24 -4.23 3.91
N ALA A 165 -33.62 -3.55 4.87
CA ALA A 165 -34.32 -2.89 5.97
C ALA A 165 -35.00 -1.57 5.56
N GLY A 166 -34.78 -1.08 4.34
CA GLY A 166 -35.36 0.17 3.84
C GLY A 166 -34.82 1.43 4.52
N VAL A 167 -33.61 1.37 5.09
CA VAL A 167 -32.99 2.54 5.76
C VAL A 167 -32.18 3.41 4.80
N LEU A 168 -31.96 2.96 3.57
CA LEU A 168 -31.29 3.73 2.53
C LEU A 168 -32.28 4.59 1.76
N THR A 169 -31.89 5.83 1.48
CA THR A 169 -32.70 6.79 0.73
C THR A 169 -32.83 6.37 -0.74
N ASP A 170 -34.03 6.51 -1.29
CA ASP A 170 -34.26 6.32 -2.72
C ASP A 170 -33.48 7.35 -3.57
N PRO A 171 -32.93 6.95 -4.73
CA PRO A 171 -32.27 7.88 -5.63
C PRO A 171 -33.20 9.00 -6.11
N VAL A 172 -32.83 10.26 -5.83
CA VAL A 172 -33.58 11.44 -6.30
C VAL A 172 -33.32 11.79 -7.78
N HIS A 173 -32.29 11.18 -8.37
CA HIS A 173 -31.89 11.42 -9.76
C HIS A 173 -31.66 10.09 -10.50
N LYS A 174 -31.84 10.13 -11.82
CA LYS A 174 -31.48 9.01 -12.72
C LYS A 174 -29.97 8.85 -12.81
N GLN A 175 -29.50 7.64 -13.12
CA GLN A 175 -28.08 7.32 -13.27
C GLN A 175 -27.34 8.25 -14.24
N ALA A 176 -27.97 8.63 -15.36
CA ALA A 176 -27.39 9.55 -16.36
C ALA A 176 -27.03 10.94 -15.78
N ALA A 177 -27.66 11.37 -14.69
CA ALA A 177 -27.31 12.63 -14.03
C ALA A 177 -25.92 12.59 -13.39
N LEU A 178 -25.54 11.45 -12.78
CA LEU A 178 -24.21 11.26 -12.20
C LEU A 178 -23.14 11.25 -13.29
N GLU A 179 -23.36 10.53 -14.40
CA GLU A 179 -22.43 10.51 -15.52
C GLU A 179 -22.21 11.92 -16.08
N LYS A 180 -23.30 12.67 -16.29
CA LYS A 180 -23.23 14.07 -16.73
C LYS A 180 -22.42 14.92 -15.75
N LEU A 181 -22.69 14.80 -14.45
CA LEU A 181 -21.99 15.56 -13.41
C LEU A 181 -20.47 15.29 -13.44
N VAL A 182 -20.07 14.02 -13.51
CA VAL A 182 -18.65 13.63 -13.55
C VAL A 182 -17.98 14.20 -14.81
N ARG A 183 -18.59 14.04 -15.99
CA ARG A 183 -18.03 14.55 -17.25
C ARG A 183 -17.93 16.08 -17.29
N THR A 184 -18.89 16.78 -16.68
CA THR A 184 -18.84 18.24 -16.58
C THR A 184 -17.72 18.72 -15.65
N ARG A 185 -17.51 18.04 -14.50
CA ARG A 185 -16.48 18.43 -13.53
C ARG A 185 -15.07 17.95 -13.91
N GLN A 186 -14.98 16.83 -14.62
CA GLN A 186 -13.72 16.23 -15.06
C GLN A 186 -13.83 15.78 -16.54
N PRO A 187 -13.64 16.71 -17.50
CA PRO A 187 -13.72 16.39 -18.93
C PRO A 187 -12.69 15.36 -19.39
N ALA A 188 -11.56 15.24 -18.68
CA ALA A 188 -10.49 14.29 -18.96
C ALA A 188 -10.64 12.97 -18.19
N MET A 189 -11.84 12.63 -17.71
CA MET A 189 -12.06 11.37 -16.97
C MET A 189 -11.59 10.17 -17.79
N VAL A 190 -10.89 9.25 -17.15
CA VAL A 190 -10.47 7.98 -17.75
C VAL A 190 -11.49 6.92 -17.37
N ASP A 191 -12.25 6.46 -18.35
CA ASP A 191 -13.16 5.33 -18.19
C ASP A 191 -12.44 3.98 -18.42
N ALA A 192 -13.19 2.88 -18.41
CA ALA A 192 -12.63 1.55 -18.60
C ALA A 192 -11.92 1.39 -19.96
N ALA A 193 -12.43 2.01 -21.03
CA ALA A 193 -11.80 1.94 -22.35
C ALA A 193 -10.52 2.77 -22.40
N GLY A 194 -10.53 3.95 -21.79
CA GLY A 194 -9.33 4.77 -21.60
C GLY A 194 -8.24 4.04 -20.82
N TRP A 195 -8.60 3.37 -19.72
CA TRP A 195 -7.67 2.54 -18.95
C TRP A 195 -7.09 1.38 -19.78
N GLN A 196 -7.92 0.67 -20.54
CA GLN A 196 -7.46 -0.41 -21.43
C GLN A 196 -6.49 0.08 -22.50
N ALA A 197 -6.70 1.31 -23.03
CA ALA A 197 -5.75 1.92 -23.96
C ALA A 197 -4.40 2.20 -23.30
N ILE A 198 -4.39 2.71 -22.06
CA ILE A 198 -3.16 2.88 -21.27
C ILE A 198 -2.47 1.53 -21.08
N ASP A 199 -3.20 0.51 -20.60
CA ASP A 199 -2.66 -0.82 -20.33
C ASP A 199 -2.00 -1.45 -21.56
N ALA A 200 -2.68 -1.42 -22.71
CA ALA A 200 -2.14 -1.93 -23.97
C ALA A 200 -0.89 -1.16 -24.42
N ALA A 201 -0.89 0.17 -24.28
CA ALA A 201 0.26 1.00 -24.63
C ALA A 201 1.47 0.73 -23.72
N GLU A 202 1.27 0.57 -22.40
CA GLU A 202 2.35 0.23 -21.47
C GLU A 202 2.95 -1.16 -21.77
N ILE A 203 2.11 -2.16 -22.08
CA ILE A 203 2.57 -3.51 -22.46
C ILE A 203 3.38 -3.42 -23.75
N ALA A 204 2.88 -2.72 -24.78
CA ALA A 204 3.58 -2.56 -26.05
C ALA A 204 4.94 -1.86 -25.89
N ARG A 205 5.03 -0.82 -25.05
CA ARG A 205 6.30 -0.14 -24.73
C ARG A 205 7.31 -1.03 -24.01
N GLY A 206 6.83 -2.05 -23.30
CA GLY A 206 7.68 -3.02 -22.61
C GLY A 206 8.46 -3.95 -23.54
N GLY A 207 8.01 -4.12 -24.78
CA GLY A 207 8.63 -5.01 -25.76
C GLY A 207 8.67 -6.47 -25.28
N GLU A 208 9.75 -7.17 -25.60
CA GLU A 208 9.97 -8.56 -25.17
C GLU A 208 10.67 -8.65 -23.79
N ASP A 209 11.32 -7.57 -23.35
CA ASP A 209 12.19 -7.58 -22.17
C ASP A 209 11.44 -7.35 -20.86
N ARG A 210 10.30 -6.65 -20.91
CA ARG A 210 9.56 -6.22 -19.72
C ARG A 210 8.08 -6.51 -19.87
N PRO A 211 7.38 -6.91 -18.79
CA PRO A 211 5.92 -7.10 -18.83
C PRO A 211 5.16 -5.83 -19.26
N ARG A 212 5.73 -4.66 -18.97
CA ARG A 212 5.29 -3.34 -19.41
C ARG A 212 6.33 -2.27 -19.09
N ASP A 213 6.25 -1.14 -19.79
CA ASP A 213 6.92 0.10 -19.43
C ASP A 213 5.87 1.18 -19.12
N LYS A 214 5.76 1.54 -17.84
CA LYS A 214 4.68 2.40 -17.33
C LYS A 214 4.87 3.85 -17.72
N PHE A 215 3.76 4.53 -18.01
CA PHE A 215 3.76 5.98 -18.05
C PHE A 215 3.97 6.53 -16.63
N THR A 216 4.83 7.54 -16.52
CA THR A 216 5.13 8.19 -15.22
C THR A 216 4.56 9.61 -15.13
N SER A 217 3.98 10.11 -16.23
CA SER A 217 3.27 11.38 -16.29
C SER A 217 1.77 11.16 -16.44
N VAL A 218 0.98 11.88 -15.62
CA VAL A 218 -0.48 11.87 -15.71
C VAL A 218 -0.96 12.40 -17.07
N ASP A 219 -0.29 13.42 -17.62
CA ASP A 219 -0.68 14.01 -18.91
C ASP A 219 -0.50 13.02 -20.06
N GLU A 220 0.57 12.22 -20.03
CA GLU A 220 0.77 11.15 -21.01
C GLU A 220 -0.29 10.06 -20.88
N MET A 221 -0.62 9.65 -19.64
CA MET A 221 -1.69 8.67 -19.39
C MET A 221 -3.03 9.16 -19.95
N VAL A 222 -3.39 10.42 -19.68
CA VAL A 222 -4.64 11.03 -20.17
C VAL A 222 -4.65 11.15 -21.69
N ALA A 223 -3.52 11.53 -22.31
CA ALA A 223 -3.40 11.60 -23.76
C ALA A 223 -3.60 10.23 -24.42
N VAL A 224 -3.01 9.17 -23.86
CA VAL A 224 -3.19 7.79 -24.35
C VAL A 224 -4.61 7.32 -24.14
N ALA A 225 -5.20 7.55 -22.97
CA ALA A 225 -6.60 7.21 -22.71
C ALA A 225 -7.56 7.88 -23.70
N ALA A 226 -7.28 9.10 -24.14
CA ALA A 226 -8.09 9.83 -25.11
C ALA A 226 -8.09 9.20 -26.52
N THR A 227 -7.14 8.31 -26.82
CA THR A 227 -7.10 7.54 -28.07
C THR A 227 -8.06 6.35 -28.08
N ALA A 228 -8.67 6.02 -26.93
CA ALA A 228 -9.58 4.89 -26.82
C ALA A 228 -10.80 5.04 -27.77
N PRO A 229 -11.31 3.91 -28.31
CA PRO A 229 -12.48 3.94 -29.18
C PRO A 229 -13.68 4.56 -28.47
N LYS A 230 -14.27 5.60 -29.07
CA LYS A 230 -15.48 6.23 -28.50
C LYS A 230 -16.68 5.31 -28.71
N PRO A 231 -17.59 5.21 -27.72
CA PRO A 231 -18.81 4.44 -27.89
C PRO A 231 -19.63 4.97 -29.07
N THR A 232 -20.18 4.03 -29.84
CA THR A 232 -21.03 4.32 -30.99
C THR A 232 -22.28 5.11 -30.57
N ILE A 233 -22.94 5.79 -31.51
CA ILE A 233 -24.18 6.54 -31.24
C ILE A 233 -25.24 5.59 -30.64
N ARG A 234 -25.35 4.36 -31.14
CA ARG A 234 -26.27 3.33 -30.63
C ARG A 234 -26.00 2.98 -29.17
N GLN A 235 -24.73 2.81 -28.79
CA GLN A 235 -24.33 2.53 -27.40
C GLN A 235 -24.64 3.72 -26.48
N ARG A 236 -24.44 4.96 -26.94
CA ARG A 236 -24.78 6.17 -26.19
C ARG A 236 -26.28 6.33 -25.97
N VAL A 237 -27.09 6.06 -27.00
CA VAL A 237 -28.56 6.14 -26.90
C VAL A 237 -29.11 5.07 -25.95
N LEU A 238 -28.62 3.83 -26.03
CA LEU A 238 -29.02 2.75 -25.11
C LEU A 238 -28.63 3.03 -23.65
N ALA A 239 -27.47 3.64 -23.41
CA ALA A 239 -27.03 4.02 -22.07
C ALA A 239 -27.90 5.14 -21.47
N GLY A 240 -28.39 6.08 -22.27
CA GLY A 240 -29.26 7.17 -21.81
C GLY A 240 -30.73 6.79 -21.55
N LEU A 241 -31.15 5.58 -21.95
CA LEU A 241 -32.50 5.05 -21.76
C LEU A 241 -32.67 4.19 -20.50
N ARG A 242 -31.57 3.88 -19.79
CA ARG A 242 -31.56 3.21 -18.48
C ARG A 242 -31.41 4.24 -17.36
#